data_AF-A0AA40VC49-F1
#
_entry.id   AF-A0AA40VC49-F1
#
_cell.length_a   1.000
_cell.length_b   1.000
_cell.length_c   1.000
_cell.angle_alpha   90.00
_cell.angle_beta   90.00
_cell.angle_gamma   90.00
#
_symmetry.space_group_name_H-M   'P 1'
#
loop_
_entity.id
_entity.type
_entity.pdbx_description
1 polymer ?
#
loop_
_entity_poly.entity_id
_entity_poly.type
_entity_poly.pdbx_seq_one_letter_code
_entity_poly.pdbx_strand_id
1 'polypeptide(L)' 'MPSLDDIVAAAAGEERDALRRAMAEDIEALRSGGGGPGFVRAERPADLARALGRDRRAQAPRRARS' A
#
# COMPACT_ATOMS: atom_id res chain seq x y z
N MET A 1 -2.48 -14.97 10.28
CA MET A 1 -1.57 -13.97 9.69
C MET A 1 -0.99 -13.16 10.84
N PRO A 2 0.32 -12.85 10.83
CA PRO A 2 0.91 -11.98 11.85
C PRO A 2 0.22 -10.61 11.82
N SER A 3 -0.05 -10.06 12.99
CA SER A 3 -0.58 -8.71 13.14
C SER A 3 0.50 -7.68 12.82
N LEU A 4 0.09 -6.42 12.61
CA LEU A 4 1.03 -5.33 12.41
C LEU A 4 1.99 -5.20 13.61
N ASP A 5 1.47 -5.35 14.83
CA ASP A 5 2.28 -5.32 16.04
C ASP A 5 3.28 -6.47 16.10
N ASP A 6 2.93 -7.66 15.61
CA ASP A 6 3.85 -8.81 15.53
C ASP A 6 4.99 -8.55 14.53
N ILE A 7 4.69 -7.91 13.39
CA ILE A 7 5.69 -7.55 12.38
C ILE A 7 6.64 -6.47 12.93
N VAL A 8 6.10 -5.47 13.61
CA VAL A 8 6.86 -4.39 14.24
C VAL A 8 7.70 -4.90 15.42
N ALA A 9 7.21 -5.90 16.16
CA ALA A 9 7.95 -6.52 17.27
C ALA A 9 9.07 -7.46 16.78
N ALA A 10 8.90 -8.07 15.61
CA ALA A 10 9.91 -8.92 14.99
C ALA A 10 11.07 -8.11 14.36
N ALA A 11 10.83 -6.86 13.97
CA ALA A 11 11.86 -5.95 13.47
C ALA A 11 12.79 -5.49 14.60
N ALA A 12 14.11 -5.64 14.44
CA ALA A 12 15.09 -5.20 15.42
C ALA A 12 15.30 -3.67 15.35
N GLY A 13 15.24 -2.98 16.50
CA GLY A 13 15.69 -1.60 16.72
C GLY A 13 15.49 -0.62 15.55
N GLU A 14 16.57 -0.36 14.81
CA GLU A 14 16.61 0.57 13.67
C GLU A 14 15.60 0.22 12.56
N GLU A 15 15.37 -1.07 12.27
CA GLU A 15 14.42 -1.50 11.24
C GLU A 15 12.98 -1.18 11.68
N ARG A 16 12.69 -1.35 12.97
CA ARG A 16 11.39 -0.97 13.55
C ARG A 16 11.17 0.53 13.45
N ASP A 17 12.20 1.32 13.74
CA ASP A 17 12.11 2.79 13.72
C ASP A 17 12.00 3.32 12.28
N ALA A 18 12.72 2.73 11.34
CA ALA A 18 12.58 3.00 9.92
C ALA A 18 11.16 2.68 9.43
N LEU A 19 10.62 1.52 9.80
CA LEU A 19 9.25 1.11 9.45
C LEU A 19 8.21 2.09 10.03
N ARG A 20 8.37 2.48 11.30
CA ARG A 20 7.48 3.46 11.96
C ARG A 20 7.54 4.83 11.29
N ARG A 21 8.73 5.29 10.90
CA ARG A 21 8.91 6.57 10.21
C ARG A 21 8.25 6.55 8.84
N ALA A 22 8.52 5.52 8.03
CA ALA A 22 7.89 5.36 6.73
C ALA A 22 6.36 5.32 6.83
N MET A 23 5.83 4.60 7.82
CA MET A 23 4.38 4.52 8.04
C MET A 23 3.77 5.86 8.46
N ALA A 24 4.48 6.65 9.28
CA ALA A 24 4.04 7.98 9.66
C ALA A 24 4.00 8.94 8.46
N GLU A 25 4.99 8.87 7.56
CA GLU A 25 5.03 9.65 6.32
C GLU A 25 3.85 9.30 5.40
N ASP A 26 3.52 8.02 5.25
CA ASP A 26 2.38 7.56 4.45
C ASP A 26 1.03 8.03 5.03
N ILE A 27 0.86 8.00 6.35
CA ILE A 27 -0.35 8.50 7.03
C ILE A 27 -0.51 10.01 6.79
N GLU A 28 0.58 10.77 6.83
CA GLU A 28 0.54 12.20 6.55
C GLU A 28 0.22 12.49 5.08
N ALA A 29 0.73 11.68 4.15
CA ALA A 29 0.38 11.73 2.74
C ALA A 29 -1.11 11.39 2.48
N LEU A 30 -1.70 10.53 3.30
CA LEU A 30 -3.15 10.26 3.28
C LEU A 30 -3.97 11.44 3.81
N ARG A 31 -3.55 12.08 4.91
CA ARG A 31 -4.23 13.25 5.49
C ARG A 31 -4.24 14.46 4.58
N SER A 32 -3.16 14.67 3.82
CA SER A 32 -3.08 15.75 2.83
C SER A 32 -3.97 15.51 1.60
N GLY A 33 -4.71 14.39 1.56
CA GLY A 33 -5.69 14.07 0.51
C GLY A 33 -5.07 13.57 -0.79
N GLY A 34 -3.73 13.46 -0.84
CA GLY A 34 -2.99 13.01 -2.02
C GLY A 34 -3.03 11.50 -2.20
N GLY A 35 -2.90 10.74 -1.11
CA GLY A 35 -2.63 9.30 -1.18
C GLY A 35 -1.28 9.04 -1.86
N GLY A 36 -0.35 8.40 -1.16
CA GLY A 36 0.97 8.11 -1.72
C GLY A 36 0.91 7.20 -2.96
N PRO A 37 2.04 6.98 -3.63
CA PRO A 37 2.16 5.96 -4.67
C PRO A 37 1.63 4.60 -4.18
N GLY A 38 0.74 3.97 -4.94
CA GLY A 38 0.13 2.68 -4.57
C GLY A 38 -1.14 2.78 -3.71
N PHE A 39 -1.55 3.98 -3.31
CA PHE A 39 -2.86 4.20 -2.70
C PHE A 39 -3.93 4.45 -3.77
N VAL A 40 -5.14 3.96 -3.50
CA VAL A 40 -6.32 4.17 -4.34
C VAL A 40 -7.37 4.88 -3.52
N ARG A 41 -7.84 6.03 -3.99
CA ARG A 41 -8.99 6.72 -3.39
C ARG A 41 -10.27 5.94 -3.73
N ALA A 42 -10.87 5.34 -2.71
CA ALA A 42 -12.08 4.54 -2.84
C ALA A 42 -13.00 4.79 -1.63
N GLU A 43 -14.29 5.02 -1.90
CA GLU A 43 -15.30 5.17 -0.84
C GLU A 43 -16.10 3.88 -0.66
N ARG A 44 -16.18 3.05 -1.71
CA ARG A 44 -16.89 1.78 -1.70
C ARG A 44 -15.98 0.65 -2.20
N PRO A 45 -16.22 -0.61 -1.78
CA PRO A 45 -15.45 -1.75 -2.28
C PRO A 45 -15.43 -1.88 -3.81
N ALA A 46 -16.49 -1.46 -4.48
CA ALA A 46 -16.58 -1.45 -5.95
C ALA A 46 -15.58 -0.49 -6.61
N ASP A 47 -15.26 0.65 -5.98
CA ASP A 47 -14.31 1.64 -6.50
C ASP A 47 -12.89 1.06 -6.52
N LEU A 48 -12.52 0.35 -5.45
CA LEU A 48 -11.26 -0.36 -5.35
C LEU A 48 -11.17 -1.48 -6.41
N ALA A 49 -12.23 -2.29 -6.54
CA ALA A 49 -12.27 -3.36 -7.55
C ALA A 49 -12.14 -2.79 -8.97
N ARG A 50 -12.73 -1.63 -9.23
CA ARG A 50 -12.63 -0.92 -10.52
C ARG A 50 -11.22 -0.40 -10.78
N ALA A 51 -10.58 0.21 -9.80
CA ALA A 51 -9.21 0.71 -9.91
C ALA A 51 -8.21 -0.44 -10.09
N LEU A 52 -8.20 -1.41 -9.18
CA LEU A 52 -7.28 -2.55 -9.24
C LEU A 52 -7.54 -3.45 -10.46
N GLY A 53 -8.80 -3.59 -10.87
CA GLY A 53 -9.17 -4.32 -12.08
C GLY A 53 -8.75 -3.60 -13.37
N ARG A 54 -8.64 -2.27 -13.36
CA ARG A 54 -8.05 -1.49 -14.46
C ARG A 54 -6.55 -1.71 -14.52
N ASP A 55 -5.85 -1.60 -13.40
CA ASP A 55 -4.40 -1.76 -13.35
C ASP A 55 -3.97 -3.18 -13.71
N ARG A 56 -4.68 -4.19 -13.22
CA ARG A 56 -4.43 -5.60 -13.61
C ARG A 56 -4.60 -5.83 -15.10
N ARG A 57 -5.60 -5.21 -15.75
CA ARG A 57 -5.79 -5.29 -17.21
C ARG A 57 -4.72 -4.52 -17.99
N ALA A 58 -4.28 -3.37 -17.47
CA ALA A 58 -3.19 -2.60 -18.06
C ALA A 58 -1.84 -3.34 -17.99
N GLN A 59 -1.63 -4.18 -16.97
CA GLN A 59 -0.44 -5.02 -16.82
C GLN A 59 -0.52 -6.37 -17.55
N ALA A 60 -1.72 -6.87 -17.86
CA ALA A 60 -1.94 -8.12 -18.59
C ALA A 60 -1.19 -8.24 -19.94
N PRO A 61 -1.07 -7.19 -20.80
CA PRO A 61 -0.31 -7.31 -22.04
C PRO A 61 1.21 -7.44 -21.87
N ARG A 62 1.76 -7.32 -20.64
CA ARG A 62 3.21 -7.49 -20.37
C ARG A 62 3.60 -8.88 -19.90
N ARG A 63 2.66 -9.71 -19.46
CA ARG A 63 2.92 -11.10 -19.00
C ARG A 63 2.73 -12.17 -20.08
N ALA A 64 2.14 -11.82 -21.22
CA ALA A 64 1.92 -12.76 -22.33
C ALA A 64 3.13 -12.87 -23.30
N ARG A 65 4.27 -12.24 -22.97
CA ARG A 65 5.52 -12.30 -23.73
C ARG A 65 6.71 -12.44 -22.78
N SER A 66 6.86 -13.59 -22.15
CA SER A 66 8.11 -14.07 -21.55
C SER A 66 8.13 -15.58 -21.60
#